data_AF-A0ABD3XS76-F1
#
_entry.id   AF-A0ABD3XS76-F1
#
_cell.length_a   1.000
_cell.length_b   1.000
_cell.length_c   1.000
_cell.angle_alpha   90.00
_cell.angle_beta   90.00
_cell.angle_gamma   90.00
#
_symmetry.space_group_name_H-M   'P 1'
#
loop_
_entity.id
_entity.type
_entity.pdbx_description
1 polymer ?
#
loop_
_entity_poly.entity_id
_entity_poly.type
_entity_poly.pdbx_seq_one_letter_code
_entity_poly.pdbx_strand_id
1 'polypeptide(L)'
;MLKDKPILHHLIDNIAIDNNTESDPKLENLKRRIFELAKQQPHWGEEKPARWLPLEQAIMTMKASGIKVASLSLIEEINRSSSIKIEDRGELEVFLNFQHDIGTILYFKDDSLREKIILDPQWMIDAIKSLITDHRFIEQNPTVTKEWYSFNDNGKLTHELIDAIWTKKEKPDFHDNKEYLILVMEKLNIIARPMSYNLDGKSVKVC
;
A
#
# COMPACT_ATOMS: atom_id res chain seq x y z
N MET A 1 -0.58 23.57 -27.59
CA MET A 1 0.35 24.07 -26.55
C MET A 1 1.22 22.98 -25.90
N LEU A 2 1.53 21.87 -26.58
CA LEU A 2 2.35 20.79 -25.99
C LEU A 2 3.47 20.27 -26.90
N LYS A 3 3.76 20.92 -28.04
CA LYS A 3 4.52 20.31 -29.14
C LYS A 3 5.98 19.94 -28.85
N ASP A 4 6.58 20.39 -27.74
CA ASP A 4 8.02 20.16 -27.45
C ASP A 4 8.31 19.67 -26.01
N LYS A 5 7.34 19.07 -25.30
CA LYS A 5 7.57 18.60 -23.92
C LYS A 5 7.98 17.13 -23.87
N PRO A 6 8.96 16.75 -23.03
CA PRO A 6 9.36 15.35 -22.82
C PRO A 6 8.15 14.45 -22.53
N ILE A 7 7.15 14.92 -21.79
CA ILE A 7 5.96 14.13 -21.42
C ILE A 7 5.15 13.56 -22.60
N LEU A 8 5.35 14.05 -23.82
CA LEU A 8 4.63 13.57 -25.00
C LEU A 8 4.84 12.07 -25.26
N HIS A 9 5.98 11.49 -24.91
CA HIS A 9 6.20 10.04 -25.10
C HIS A 9 5.36 9.17 -24.15
N HIS A 10 4.83 9.75 -23.07
CA HIS A 10 3.87 9.09 -22.17
C HIS A 10 2.41 9.39 -22.52
N LEU A 11 2.16 10.31 -23.46
CA LEU A 11 0.81 10.69 -23.87
C LEU A 11 0.32 9.76 -24.98
N ILE A 12 -0.51 8.79 -24.61
CA ILE A 12 -1.09 7.80 -25.54
C ILE A 12 -2.28 8.40 -26.32
N ASP A 13 -3.05 9.30 -25.68
CA ASP A 13 -4.24 9.91 -26.24
C ASP A 13 -4.60 11.21 -25.50
N ASN A 14 -5.48 12.05 -26.06
CA ASN A 14 -6.00 13.24 -25.39
C ASN A 14 -7.52 13.33 -25.57
N ILE A 15 -8.25 13.11 -24.48
CA ILE A 15 -9.71 13.25 -24.41
C ILE A 15 -10.03 14.33 -23.37
N ALA A 16 -10.56 15.47 -23.82
CA ALA A 16 -10.93 16.58 -22.95
C ALA A 16 -12.40 16.45 -22.51
N ILE A 17 -12.63 16.19 -21.22
CA ILE A 17 -13.95 16.03 -20.59
C ILE A 17 -14.34 17.32 -19.86
N ASP A 18 -15.60 17.73 -19.98
CA ASP A 18 -16.16 18.85 -19.24
C ASP A 18 -16.87 18.39 -17.96
N ASN A 19 -16.24 18.65 -16.81
CA ASN A 19 -16.75 18.30 -15.48
C ASN A 19 -17.94 19.17 -15.01
N ASN A 20 -18.36 20.19 -15.78
CA ASN A 20 -19.52 21.03 -15.44
C ASN A 20 -20.83 20.53 -16.05
N THR A 21 -20.80 19.43 -16.80
CA THR A 21 -21.99 18.86 -17.44
C THR A 21 -22.31 17.50 -16.83
N GLU A 22 -23.59 17.23 -16.57
CA GLU A 22 -24.02 15.95 -15.98
C GLU A 22 -23.76 14.74 -16.89
N SER A 23 -23.64 14.98 -18.21
CA SER A 23 -23.42 13.92 -19.20
C SER A 23 -22.64 14.48 -20.39
N ASP A 24 -21.32 14.44 -20.31
CA ASP A 24 -20.43 14.67 -21.46
C ASP A 24 -20.33 13.37 -22.28
N PRO A 25 -20.76 13.34 -23.56
CA PRO A 25 -20.61 12.17 -24.43
C PRO A 25 -19.16 11.67 -24.55
N LYS A 26 -18.17 12.53 -24.30
CA LYS A 26 -16.75 12.16 -24.31
C LYS A 26 -16.35 11.30 -23.12
N LEU A 27 -17.12 11.28 -22.04
CA LEU A 27 -16.90 10.36 -20.92
C LEU A 27 -17.04 8.90 -21.38
N GLU A 28 -18.06 8.60 -22.19
CA GLU A 28 -18.24 7.27 -22.78
C GLU A 28 -17.11 6.94 -23.75
N ASN A 29 -16.59 7.94 -24.49
CA ASN A 29 -15.42 7.76 -25.32
C ASN A 29 -14.17 7.40 -24.48
N LEU A 30 -13.94 8.09 -23.35
CA LEU A 30 -12.85 7.77 -22.43
C LEU A 30 -12.99 6.36 -21.85
N LYS A 31 -14.16 5.98 -21.35
CA LYS A 31 -14.42 4.64 -20.80
C LYS A 31 -14.10 3.55 -21.84
N ARG A 32 -14.61 3.72 -23.06
CA ARG A 32 -14.33 2.82 -24.18
C ARG A 32 -12.83 2.76 -24.49
N ARG A 33 -12.15 3.90 -24.51
CA ARG A 33 -10.71 3.96 -24.80
C ARG A 33 -9.89 3.24 -23.72
N ILE A 34 -10.21 3.43 -22.45
CA ILE A 34 -9.61 2.70 -21.32
C ILE A 34 -9.83 1.19 -21.49
N PHE A 35 -11.05 0.77 -21.81
CA PHE A 35 -11.36 -0.65 -22.01
C PHE A 35 -10.58 -1.28 -23.16
N GLU A 36 -10.46 -0.59 -24.30
CA GLU A 36 -9.68 -1.09 -25.44
C GLU A 36 -8.17 -1.14 -25.15
N LEU A 37 -7.64 -0.21 -24.36
CA LEU A 37 -6.24 -0.25 -23.90
C LEU A 37 -6.00 -1.35 -22.86
N ALA A 38 -6.97 -1.62 -21.99
CA ALA A 38 -6.90 -2.70 -21.01
C ALA A 38 -6.82 -4.07 -21.70
N LYS A 39 -7.60 -4.29 -22.76
CA LYS A 39 -7.53 -5.51 -23.58
C LYS A 39 -6.19 -5.76 -24.26
N GLN A 40 -5.43 -4.70 -24.51
CA GLN A 40 -4.10 -4.79 -25.16
C GLN A 40 -3.00 -5.14 -24.17
N GLN A 41 -3.29 -5.18 -22.86
CA GLN A 41 -2.30 -5.52 -21.87
C GLN A 41 -1.92 -7.00 -21.97
N PRO A 42 -0.63 -7.37 -21.79
CA PRO A 42 -0.18 -8.76 -21.92
C PRO A 42 -0.87 -9.75 -20.99
N HIS A 43 -1.33 -9.28 -19.83
CA HIS A 43 -2.01 -10.08 -18.81
C HIS A 43 -3.54 -10.17 -19.02
N TRP A 44 -4.09 -9.48 -20.02
CA TRP A 44 -5.51 -9.56 -20.30
C TRP A 44 -5.89 -10.95 -20.85
N GLY A 45 -6.86 -11.61 -20.18
CA GLY A 45 -7.28 -12.95 -20.55
C GLY A 45 -6.29 -14.05 -20.13
N GLU A 46 -5.28 -13.72 -19.31
CA GLU A 46 -4.39 -14.73 -18.73
C GLU A 46 -5.19 -15.65 -17.80
N GLU A 47 -5.11 -16.96 -18.08
CA GLU A 47 -5.77 -17.96 -17.24
C GLU A 47 -5.03 -18.11 -15.91
N LYS A 48 -5.80 -18.10 -14.82
CA LYS A 48 -5.28 -18.32 -13.47
C LYS A 48 -5.84 -19.61 -12.89
N PRO A 49 -5.12 -20.30 -11.99
CA PRO A 49 -5.60 -21.52 -11.39
C PRO A 49 -6.93 -21.30 -10.64
N ALA A 50 -7.98 -22.03 -11.02
CA ALA A 50 -9.29 -21.92 -10.38
C ALA A 50 -9.27 -22.23 -8.87
N ARG A 51 -8.27 -22.97 -8.40
CA ARG A 51 -8.04 -23.27 -6.98
C ARG A 51 -7.62 -22.07 -6.14
N TRP A 52 -7.30 -20.93 -6.76
CA TRP A 52 -7.03 -19.68 -6.04
C TRP A 52 -8.33 -19.01 -5.56
N LEU A 53 -9.45 -19.26 -6.24
CA LEU A 53 -10.73 -18.59 -5.98
C LEU A 53 -11.23 -18.72 -4.53
N PRO A 54 -11.17 -19.90 -3.86
CA PRO A 54 -11.63 -20.02 -2.48
C PRO A 54 -10.82 -19.16 -1.51
N LEU A 55 -9.48 -19.13 -1.68
CA LEU A 55 -8.61 -18.35 -0.82
C LEU A 55 -8.76 -16.84 -1.08
N GLU A 56 -8.89 -16.45 -2.35
CA GLU A 56 -9.22 -15.07 -2.73
C GLU A 56 -10.53 -14.60 -2.09
N GLN A 57 -11.59 -15.41 -2.18
CA GLN A 57 -12.88 -15.10 -1.56
C GLN A 57 -12.80 -15.02 -0.03
N ALA A 58 -11.99 -15.88 0.60
CA ALA A 58 -11.75 -15.82 2.04
C ALA A 58 -11.04 -14.50 2.43
N ILE A 59 -10.01 -14.09 1.69
CA ILE A 59 -9.32 -12.80 1.89
C ILE A 59 -10.31 -11.63 1.72
N MET A 60 -11.16 -11.66 0.68
CA MET A 60 -12.19 -10.63 0.48
C MET A 60 -13.16 -10.54 1.67
N THR A 61 -13.55 -11.69 2.22
CA THR A 61 -14.44 -11.77 3.39
C THR A 61 -13.76 -11.18 4.63
N MET A 62 -12.49 -11.53 4.88
CA MET A 62 -11.70 -10.96 5.98
C MET A 62 -11.60 -9.44 5.87
N LYS A 63 -11.33 -8.92 4.67
CA LYS A 63 -11.29 -7.48 4.39
C LYS A 63 -12.63 -6.81 4.70
N ALA A 64 -13.73 -7.41 4.25
CA ALA A 64 -15.08 -6.90 4.48
C ALA A 64 -15.46 -6.91 5.97
N SER A 65 -14.94 -7.87 6.74
CA SER A 65 -15.08 -7.91 8.21
C SER A 65 -14.15 -6.93 8.95
N GLY A 66 -13.39 -6.10 8.22
CA GLY A 66 -12.53 -5.06 8.80
C GLY A 66 -11.12 -5.50 9.13
N ILE A 67 -10.73 -6.75 8.83
CA ILE A 67 -9.37 -7.24 9.10
C ILE A 67 -8.38 -6.55 8.15
N LYS A 68 -7.39 -5.86 8.73
CA LYS A 68 -6.40 -5.07 7.97
C LYS A 68 -5.11 -5.82 7.71
N VAL A 69 -4.66 -6.62 8.68
CA VAL A 69 -3.44 -7.41 8.62
C VAL A 69 -3.76 -8.84 9.03
N ALA A 70 -3.18 -9.81 8.34
CA ALA A 70 -3.25 -11.22 8.69
C ALA A 70 -1.84 -11.83 8.77
N SER A 71 -1.67 -12.87 9.59
CA SER A 71 -0.44 -13.65 9.55
C SER A 71 -0.43 -14.60 8.36
N LEU A 72 0.75 -14.91 7.84
CA LEU A 72 0.90 -15.93 6.80
C LEU A 72 0.37 -17.30 7.27
N SER A 73 0.60 -17.64 8.54
CA SER A 73 0.09 -18.88 9.14
C SER A 73 -1.43 -19.00 9.11
N LEU A 74 -2.17 -17.90 9.30
CA LEU A 74 -3.62 -17.88 9.20
C LEU A 74 -4.08 -18.11 7.77
N ILE A 75 -3.39 -17.51 6.79
CA ILE A 75 -3.67 -17.73 5.36
C ILE A 75 -3.40 -19.19 4.97
N GLU A 76 -2.32 -19.78 5.47
CA GLU A 76 -2.02 -21.21 5.28
C GLU A 76 -3.08 -22.12 5.92
N GLU A 77 -3.59 -21.76 7.10
CA GLU A 77 -4.68 -22.50 7.77
C GLU A 77 -6.00 -22.43 7.00
N ILE A 78 -6.37 -21.24 6.52
CA ILE A 78 -7.55 -21.03 5.68
C ILE A 78 -7.43 -21.87 4.40
N ASN A 79 -6.26 -21.84 3.74
CA ASN A 79 -6.02 -22.65 2.55
C ASN A 79 -6.14 -24.15 2.85
N ARG A 80 -5.55 -24.63 3.96
CA ARG A 80 -5.65 -26.04 4.37
C ARG A 80 -7.08 -26.50 4.65
N SER A 81 -7.92 -25.58 5.09
CA SER A 81 -9.33 -25.83 5.42
C SER A 81 -10.26 -25.77 4.19
N SER A 82 -9.76 -25.29 3.05
CA SER A 82 -10.51 -25.23 1.79
C SER A 82 -10.67 -26.63 1.17
N SER A 83 -11.84 -26.89 0.58
CA SER A 83 -12.09 -28.10 -0.22
C SER A 83 -11.26 -28.14 -1.50
N ILE A 84 -10.95 -26.97 -2.06
CA ILE A 84 -10.06 -26.78 -3.21
C ILE A 84 -8.91 -25.91 -2.72
N LYS A 85 -7.81 -26.55 -2.34
CA LYS A 85 -6.64 -25.89 -1.75
C LYS A 85 -5.53 -25.69 -2.77
N ILE A 86 -4.75 -24.66 -2.56
CA ILE A 86 -3.42 -24.49 -3.15
C ILE A 86 -2.52 -25.62 -2.66
N GLU A 87 -1.78 -26.26 -3.56
CA GLU A 87 -1.13 -27.56 -3.32
C GLU A 87 0.07 -27.47 -2.38
N ASP A 88 0.92 -26.47 -2.58
CA ASP A 88 2.15 -26.30 -1.83
C ASP A 88 2.47 -24.82 -1.54
N ARG A 89 3.51 -24.61 -0.74
CA ARG A 89 3.94 -23.28 -0.33
C ARG A 89 4.45 -22.42 -1.49
N GLY A 90 5.09 -23.02 -2.48
CA GLY A 90 5.55 -22.31 -3.67
C GLY A 90 4.39 -21.76 -4.48
N GLU A 91 3.34 -22.58 -4.69
CA GLU A 91 2.12 -22.11 -5.34
C GLU A 91 1.43 -21.01 -4.50
N LEU A 92 1.39 -21.15 -3.17
CA LEU A 92 0.82 -20.12 -2.30
C LEU A 92 1.58 -18.79 -2.41
N GLU A 93 2.91 -18.83 -2.45
CA GLU A 93 3.71 -17.63 -2.67
C GLU A 93 3.43 -17.01 -4.04
N VAL A 94 3.27 -17.81 -5.10
CA VAL A 94 2.88 -17.30 -6.43
C VAL A 94 1.52 -16.59 -6.38
N PHE A 95 0.53 -17.18 -5.71
CA PHE A 95 -0.77 -16.56 -5.49
C PHE A 95 -0.64 -15.23 -4.74
N LEU A 96 0.11 -15.19 -3.64
CA LEU A 96 0.29 -13.97 -2.84
C LEU A 96 1.02 -12.87 -3.60
N ASN A 97 2.04 -13.21 -4.41
CA ASN A 97 2.71 -12.22 -5.26
C ASN A 97 1.75 -11.69 -6.33
N PHE A 98 0.96 -12.56 -6.95
CA PHE A 98 -0.03 -12.12 -7.94
C PHE A 98 -1.02 -11.12 -7.32
N GLN A 99 -1.55 -11.41 -6.14
CA GLN A 99 -2.44 -10.51 -5.41
C GLN A 99 -1.75 -9.20 -4.99
N HIS A 100 -0.45 -9.25 -4.71
CA HIS A 100 0.38 -8.07 -4.45
C HIS A 100 0.56 -7.21 -5.70
N ASP A 101 0.88 -7.81 -6.83
CA ASP A 101 1.16 -7.12 -8.09
C ASP A 101 -0.07 -6.37 -8.63
N ILE A 102 -1.27 -6.93 -8.42
CA ILE A 102 -2.54 -6.28 -8.78
C ILE A 102 -3.05 -5.30 -7.71
N GLY A 103 -2.34 -5.18 -6.58
CA GLY A 103 -2.65 -4.25 -5.51
C GLY A 103 -3.85 -4.63 -4.64
N THR A 104 -4.26 -5.90 -4.62
CA THR A 104 -5.34 -6.39 -3.74
C THR A 104 -4.85 -6.49 -2.28
N ILE A 105 -3.58 -6.86 -2.09
CA ILE A 105 -2.90 -7.01 -0.79
C ILE A 105 -1.47 -6.43 -0.88
N LEU A 106 -0.78 -6.29 0.26
CA LEU A 106 0.68 -6.13 0.28
C LEU A 106 1.33 -7.34 0.96
N TYR A 107 2.20 -8.00 0.21
CA TYR A 107 2.99 -9.14 0.64
C TYR A 107 4.45 -8.94 0.23
N PHE A 108 5.37 -9.21 1.15
CA PHE A 108 6.81 -9.05 0.91
C PHE A 108 7.52 -10.34 1.30
N LYS A 109 8.47 -10.79 0.46
CA LYS A 109 9.22 -12.03 0.71
C LYS A 109 10.36 -11.87 1.71
N ASP A 110 10.72 -10.63 2.05
CA ASP A 110 11.79 -10.31 3.00
C ASP A 110 11.55 -10.98 4.36
N ASP A 111 12.60 -11.53 4.97
CA ASP A 111 12.48 -12.31 6.21
C ASP A 111 11.78 -11.55 7.34
N SER A 112 11.97 -10.22 7.43
CA SER A 112 11.34 -9.37 8.46
C SER A 112 9.87 -9.04 8.19
N LEU A 113 9.36 -9.31 6.99
CA LEU A 113 8.01 -8.94 6.56
C LEU A 113 7.15 -10.14 6.16
N ARG A 114 7.76 -11.26 5.76
CA ARG A 114 7.09 -12.44 5.17
C ARG A 114 5.97 -13.03 6.01
N GLU A 115 6.05 -12.92 7.33
CA GLU A 115 5.11 -13.56 8.25
C GLU A 115 3.78 -12.80 8.39
N LYS A 116 3.67 -11.60 7.82
CA LYS A 116 2.45 -10.79 7.84
C LYS A 116 2.08 -10.31 6.44
N ILE A 117 0.79 -10.08 6.25
CA ILE A 117 0.20 -9.64 4.99
C ILE A 117 -0.76 -8.50 5.29
N ILE A 118 -0.59 -7.37 4.60
CA ILE A 118 -1.57 -6.28 4.66
C ILE A 118 -2.69 -6.64 3.68
N LEU A 119 -3.88 -6.93 4.21
CA LEU A 119 -5.05 -7.27 3.39
C LEU A 119 -5.72 -6.03 2.79
N ASP A 120 -5.55 -4.87 3.44
CA ASP A 120 -6.13 -3.60 3.03
C ASP A 120 -5.03 -2.57 2.69
N PRO A 121 -4.60 -2.47 1.42
CA PRO A 121 -3.63 -1.46 1.02
C PRO A 121 -4.08 -0.02 1.24
N GLN A 122 -5.40 0.27 1.23
CA GLN A 122 -5.89 1.62 1.51
C GLN A 122 -5.64 2.00 2.98
N TRP A 123 -5.80 1.05 3.90
CA TRP A 123 -5.44 1.25 5.30
C TRP A 123 -3.96 1.60 5.50
N MET A 124 -3.04 0.96 4.75
CA MET A 124 -1.62 1.32 4.74
C MET A 124 -1.40 2.76 4.22
N ILE A 125 -2.07 3.12 3.12
CA ILE A 125 -2.02 4.47 2.57
C ILE A 125 -2.50 5.51 3.59
N ASP A 126 -3.55 5.21 4.34
CA ASP A 126 -4.09 6.12 5.34
C ASP A 126 -3.15 6.27 6.55
N ALA A 127 -2.45 5.20 6.94
CA ALA A 127 -1.38 5.28 7.93
C ALA A 127 -0.27 6.24 7.47
N ILE A 128 0.20 6.09 6.23
CA ILE A 128 1.22 6.97 5.63
C ILE A 128 0.72 8.41 5.57
N LYS A 129 -0.49 8.64 5.02
CA LYS A 129 -1.12 9.97 4.94
C LYS A 129 -1.18 10.63 6.30
N SER A 130 -1.48 9.88 7.36
CA SER A 130 -1.55 10.45 8.70
C SER A 130 -0.23 11.00 9.24
N LEU A 131 0.91 10.55 8.69
CA LEU A 131 2.25 11.02 9.04
C LEU A 131 2.76 12.15 8.13
N ILE A 132 2.27 12.23 6.89
CA ILE A 132 2.78 13.21 5.90
C ILE A 132 1.78 14.33 5.57
N THR A 133 0.51 14.19 5.95
CA THR A 133 -0.54 15.17 5.64
C THR A 133 -0.67 16.20 6.75
N ASP A 134 -1.03 17.42 6.32
CA ASP A 134 -1.08 18.70 7.02
C ASP A 134 -1.52 18.70 8.51
N HIS A 135 -0.83 19.52 9.32
CA HIS A 135 -0.92 19.70 10.78
C HIS A 135 -2.31 20.06 11.33
N ARG A 136 -3.24 20.50 10.48
CA ARG A 136 -4.60 20.94 10.86
C ARG A 136 -5.43 19.85 11.56
N PHE A 137 -4.99 18.58 11.51
CA PHE A 137 -5.60 17.45 12.21
C PHE A 137 -4.89 17.06 13.52
N ILE A 138 -3.84 17.79 13.89
CA ILE A 138 -3.00 17.53 15.07
C ILE A 138 -3.33 18.47 16.24
N GLU A 139 -4.08 19.55 15.98
CA GLU A 139 -4.47 20.58 16.95
C GLU A 139 -5.21 20.00 18.16
N GLN A 140 -4.49 19.83 19.28
CA GLN A 140 -4.99 19.70 20.66
C GLN A 140 -3.87 19.43 21.69
N ASN A 141 -2.62 19.11 21.27
CA ASN A 141 -1.51 18.86 22.19
C ASN A 141 -0.25 19.69 21.83
N PRO A 142 0.17 20.65 22.67
CA PRO A 142 1.31 21.54 22.40
C PRO A 142 2.66 20.83 22.18
N THR A 143 2.89 19.70 22.86
CA THR A 143 4.13 18.92 22.70
C THR A 143 4.18 18.36 21.28
N VAL A 144 3.14 17.63 20.87
CA VAL A 144 3.01 17.03 19.52
C VAL A 144 3.16 18.09 18.43
N THR A 145 2.64 19.29 18.65
CA THR A 145 2.81 20.42 17.74
C THR A 145 4.29 20.80 17.54
N LYS A 146 5.10 20.81 18.61
CA LYS A 146 6.54 21.09 18.53
C LYS A 146 7.31 20.01 17.78
N GLU A 147 7.07 18.74 18.07
CA GLU A 147 7.71 17.64 17.33
C GLU A 147 7.31 17.65 15.85
N TRP A 148 6.06 17.99 15.54
CA TRP A 148 5.59 18.12 14.17
C TRP A 148 6.28 19.25 13.41
N TYR A 149 6.43 20.43 14.00
CA TYR A 149 7.17 21.53 13.37
C TYR A 149 8.62 21.16 13.11
N SER A 150 9.27 20.46 14.04
CA SER A 150 10.62 19.92 13.84
C SER A 150 10.65 18.96 12.65
N PHE A 151 9.73 17.99 12.59
CA PHE A 151 9.61 17.06 11.47
C PHE A 151 9.41 17.78 10.13
N ASN A 152 8.55 18.80 10.08
CA ASN A 152 8.31 19.55 8.85
C ASN A 152 9.54 20.37 8.39
N ASP A 153 10.38 20.81 9.33
CA ASP A 153 11.58 21.59 9.03
C ASP A 153 12.77 20.69 8.59
N ASN A 154 12.95 19.54 9.25
CA ASN A 154 14.16 18.71 9.07
C ASN A 154 13.91 17.31 8.50
N GLY A 155 12.67 16.92 8.27
CA GLY A 155 12.28 15.62 7.72
C GLY A 155 12.52 14.42 8.65
N LYS A 156 12.81 14.64 9.95
CA LYS A 156 13.10 13.56 10.90
C LYS A 156 11.83 13.09 11.59
N LEU A 157 11.36 11.92 11.18
CA LEU A 157 10.24 11.25 11.83
C LEU A 157 10.72 10.50 13.07
N THR A 158 10.29 10.92 14.26
CA THR A 158 10.66 10.24 15.52
C THR A 158 9.58 9.25 15.96
N HIS A 159 9.97 8.26 16.78
CA HIS A 159 9.01 7.28 17.30
C HIS A 159 7.93 7.92 18.16
N GLU A 160 8.26 8.96 18.92
CA GLU A 160 7.33 9.72 19.76
C GLU A 160 6.26 10.42 18.92
N LEU A 161 6.65 10.98 17.76
CA LEU A 161 5.71 11.62 16.84
C LEU A 161 4.77 10.58 16.20
N ILE A 162 5.30 9.43 15.80
CA ILE A 162 4.47 8.31 15.30
C ILE A 162 3.45 7.89 16.36
N ASP A 163 3.89 7.69 17.61
CA ASP A 163 2.99 7.29 18.70
C ASP A 163 1.92 8.33 18.96
N ALA A 164 2.29 9.61 19.01
CA ALA A 164 1.36 10.70 19.20
C ALA A 164 0.29 10.75 18.09
N ILE A 165 0.65 10.42 16.85
CA ILE A 165 -0.24 10.46 15.69
C ILE A 165 -1.11 9.21 15.62
N TRP A 166 -0.58 8.02 15.89
CA TRP A 166 -1.26 6.73 15.74
C TRP A 166 -2.02 6.26 16.97
N THR A 167 -1.80 6.84 18.15
CA THR A 167 -2.56 6.53 19.38
C THR A 167 -3.92 7.27 19.46
N LYS A 168 -4.20 8.19 18.53
CA LYS A 168 -5.47 8.94 18.54
C LYS A 168 -6.65 7.99 18.30
N LYS A 169 -7.62 8.00 19.23
CA LYS A 169 -8.83 7.13 19.27
C LYS A 169 -9.67 7.08 17.99
N GLU A 170 -9.54 8.07 17.11
CA GLU A 170 -10.30 8.18 15.86
C GLU A 170 -9.62 7.45 14.69
N LYS A 171 -8.41 6.91 14.90
CA LYS A 171 -7.64 6.23 13.87
C LYS A 171 -7.73 4.72 14.01
N PRO A 172 -7.64 3.98 12.88
CA PRO A 172 -7.51 2.52 12.86
C PRO A 172 -6.41 2.00 13.78
N ASP A 173 -6.36 0.69 14.02
CA ASP A 173 -5.36 -0.07 14.82
C ASP A 173 -3.90 0.02 14.28
N PHE A 174 -3.46 1.20 13.87
CA PHE A 174 -2.12 1.54 13.38
C PHE A 174 -1.10 1.34 14.48
N HIS A 175 -1.40 1.81 15.70
CA HIS A 175 -0.50 1.70 16.84
C HIS A 175 -0.17 0.23 17.15
N ASP A 176 -1.16 -0.66 17.11
CA ASP A 176 -0.99 -2.10 17.35
C ASP A 176 -0.09 -2.78 16.30
N ASN A 177 0.02 -2.17 15.12
CA ASN A 177 0.84 -2.65 14.01
C ASN A 177 2.06 -1.74 13.72
N LYS A 178 2.41 -0.83 14.63
CA LYS A 178 3.40 0.24 14.42
C LYS A 178 4.71 -0.27 13.83
N GLU A 179 5.34 -1.23 14.49
CA GLU A 179 6.64 -1.77 14.08
C GLU A 179 6.59 -2.40 12.69
N TYR A 180 5.50 -3.10 12.38
CA TYR A 180 5.30 -3.70 11.08
C TYR A 180 5.07 -2.65 9.99
N LEU A 181 4.26 -1.62 10.27
CA LEU A 181 4.02 -0.51 9.36
C LEU A 181 5.31 0.25 9.03
N ILE A 182 6.15 0.51 10.03
CA ILE A 182 7.46 1.15 9.85
C ILE A 182 8.34 0.32 8.90
N LEU A 183 8.44 -1.00 9.12
CA LEU A 183 9.20 -1.89 8.24
C LEU A 183 8.67 -1.89 6.80
N VAL A 184 7.35 -1.86 6.62
CA VAL A 184 6.74 -1.75 5.29
C VAL A 184 7.04 -0.39 4.65
N MET A 185 6.96 0.71 5.40
CA MET A 185 7.32 2.04 4.90
C MET A 185 8.79 2.13 4.49
N GLU A 186 9.70 1.52 5.25
CA GLU A 186 11.11 1.38 4.88
C GLU A 186 11.27 0.57 3.59
N LYS A 187 10.59 -0.58 3.49
CA LYS A 187 10.63 -1.43 2.29
C LYS A 187 10.12 -0.73 1.04
N LEU A 188 9.12 0.14 1.20
CA LEU A 188 8.55 0.97 0.14
C LEU A 188 9.37 2.25 -0.13
N ASN A 189 10.49 2.46 0.58
CA ASN A 189 11.35 3.65 0.49
C ASN A 189 10.61 4.97 0.79
N ILE A 190 9.56 4.91 1.61
CA ILE A 190 8.83 6.10 2.07
C ILE A 190 9.62 6.80 3.18
N ILE A 191 10.24 6.01 4.05
CA ILE A 191 11.15 6.46 5.10
C ILE A 191 12.46 5.68 5.01
N ALA A 192 13.51 6.25 5.59
CA ALA A 192 14.80 5.59 5.71
C ALA A 192 15.35 5.80 7.12
N ARG A 193 16.03 4.79 7.66
CA ARG A 193 16.77 4.96 8.90
C ARG A 193 17.98 5.87 8.66
N PRO A 194 18.29 6.80 9.59
CA PRO A 194 19.51 7.56 9.52
C PRO A 194 20.71 6.59 9.54
N MET A 195 21.57 6.68 8.53
CA MET A 195 22.86 6.02 8.56
C MET A 195 23.76 6.78 9.53
N SER A 196 24.26 6.10 10.57
CA SER A 196 25.45 6.59 11.25
C SER A 196 26.67 6.07 10.50
N TYR A 197 27.65 6.94 10.30
CA TYR A 197 28.95 6.52 9.82
C TYR A 197 29.86 6.46 11.05
N ASN A 198 30.48 5.31 11.28
CA ASN A 198 31.60 5.25 12.23
C ASN A 198 32.75 6.11 11.69
N LEU A 199 33.70 6.48 12.56
CA LEU A 199 34.90 7.25 12.19
C LEU A 199 35.70 6.62 11.03
N ASP A 200 35.50 5.31 10.78
CA ASP A 200 36.11 4.55 9.69
C ASP A 200 35.29 4.55 8.37
N GLY A 201 34.24 5.38 8.26
CA GLY A 201 33.41 5.52 7.06
C GLY A 201 32.45 4.37 6.77
N LYS A 202 32.32 3.39 7.68
CA LYS A 202 31.37 2.28 7.56
C LYS A 202 29.99 2.68 8.08
N SER A 203 28.95 2.44 7.28
CA SER A 203 27.55 2.66 7.65
C SER A 203 27.11 1.66 8.71
N VAL A 204 26.56 2.17 9.82
CA VAL A 204 25.89 1.39 10.87
C VAL A 204 24.43 1.84 10.91
N LYS A 205 23.49 0.88 11.01
CA LYS A 205 22.09 1.19 11.27
C LYS A 205 21.97 1.60 12.74
N VAL A 206 21.54 2.83 13.01
CA VAL A 206 21.17 3.25 14.37
C VAL A 206 19.81 2.64 14.70
N CYS A 207 19.69 2.04 15.88
CA CYS A 207 18.45 1.48 16.40
C CYS A 207 17.41 2.57 16.65
#